data_AF-A0A936BEX2-F1
#
_entry.id   AF-A0A936BEX2-F1
#
_cell.length_a   1.000
_cell.length_b   1.000
_cell.length_c   1.000
_cell.angle_alpha   90.00
_cell.angle_beta   90.00
_cell.angle_gamma   90.00
#
_symmetry.space_group_name_H-M   'P 1'
#
loop_
_entity.id
_entity.type
_entity.pdbx_description
1 polymer ?
#
loop_
_entity_poly.entity_id
_entity_poly.type
_entity_poly.pdbx_seq_one_letter_code
_entity_poly.pdbx_strand_id
1 'polypeptide(L)'
;MNGLLLDTCAVIWTGLDAKVDEPGKSAINAANAAGDEIAVSKVTALELGMLASRGKPKFPVDPKVWFHKYMERSGARLIDMAPDLLVDSCFLPAFRRRTLSIASSLRPLDTKASPSSPATRRSSPTAHPVM
;
A
#
# COMPACT_ATOMS: atom_id res chain seq x y z
N MET A 1 -4.58 4.38 29.61
CA MET A 1 -5.52 3.79 28.63
C MET A 1 -4.70 3.41 27.43
N ASN A 2 -4.27 2.15 27.37
CA ASN A 2 -3.67 1.57 26.19
C ASN A 2 -4.76 0.74 25.52
N GLY A 3 -4.86 0.83 24.20
CA GLY A 3 -5.90 0.17 23.43
C GLY A 3 -5.43 0.00 22.00
N LEU A 4 -5.83 -1.10 21.37
CA LEU A 4 -5.44 -1.45 20.01
C LEU A 4 -6.64 -1.30 19.08
N LEU A 5 -6.59 -0.32 18.18
CA LEU A 5 -7.58 -0.17 17.12
C LEU A 5 -7.14 -0.96 15.88
N LEU A 6 -7.94 -1.95 15.49
CA LEU A 6 -7.71 -2.70 14.26
C LEU A 6 -8.23 -1.91 13.06
N ASP A 7 -7.38 -1.76 12.05
CA ASP A 7 -7.79 -1.24 10.75
C ASP A 7 -8.51 -2.32 9.92
N THR A 8 -9.01 -1.93 8.75
CA THR A 8 -9.76 -2.83 7.88
C THR A 8 -8.91 -3.99 7.34
N CYS A 9 -7.61 -3.77 7.10
CA CYS A 9 -6.70 -4.83 6.65
C CYS A 9 -6.48 -5.88 7.74
N ALA A 10 -6.23 -5.45 8.98
CA ALA A 10 -6.09 -6.33 10.13
C ALA A 10 -7.37 -7.15 10.34
N VAL A 11 -8.54 -6.52 10.27
CA VAL A 11 -9.84 -7.21 10.37
C VAL A 11 -10.00 -8.25 9.27
N ILE A 12 -9.72 -7.91 8.00
CA ILE A 12 -9.85 -8.84 6.89
C ILE A 12 -8.88 -10.02 7.03
N TRP A 13 -7.60 -9.75 7.33
CA TRP A 13 -6.59 -10.81 7.37
C TRP A 13 -6.75 -11.74 8.57
N THR A 14 -6.99 -11.19 9.76
CA THR A 14 -7.29 -12.00 10.94
C THR A 14 -8.65 -12.70 10.82
N GLY A 15 -9.59 -12.11 10.09
CA GLY A 15 -10.93 -12.64 9.90
C GLY A 15 -10.99 -13.82 8.91
N LEU A 16 -10.19 -13.76 7.85
CA LEU A 16 -10.14 -14.76 6.77
C LEU A 16 -9.03 -15.82 6.99
N ASP A 17 -8.46 -15.89 8.19
CA ASP A 17 -7.32 -16.76 8.51
C ASP A 17 -6.16 -16.61 7.50
N ALA A 18 -5.97 -15.39 7.00
CA ALA A 18 -4.90 -15.05 6.08
C ALA A 18 -3.60 -14.78 6.84
N LYS A 19 -2.48 -14.81 6.11
CA LYS A 19 -1.16 -14.59 6.71
C LYS A 19 -1.00 -13.13 7.14
N VAL A 20 -1.10 -12.88 8.44
CA VAL A 20 -0.60 -11.66 9.10
C VAL A 20 0.91 -11.82 9.32
N ASP A 21 1.68 -10.74 9.21
CA ASP A 21 3.10 -10.75 9.51
C ASP A 21 3.37 -10.85 11.03
N GLU A 22 4.57 -11.27 11.41
CA GLU A 22 4.91 -11.47 12.82
C GLU A 22 4.83 -10.19 13.67
N PRO A 23 5.22 -9.00 13.17
CA PRO A 23 4.99 -7.76 13.90
C PRO A 23 3.51 -7.51 14.21
N GLY A 24 2.61 -7.69 13.23
CA GLY A 24 1.18 -7.48 13.43
C GLY A 24 0.59 -8.47 14.44
N LYS A 25 0.93 -9.76 14.33
CA LYS A 25 0.51 -10.77 15.31
C LYS A 25 1.02 -10.46 16.71
N SER A 26 2.29 -10.09 16.83
CA SER A 26 2.92 -9.77 18.11
C SER A 26 2.22 -8.60 18.78
N ALA A 27 1.87 -7.54 18.03
CA ALA A 27 1.14 -6.40 18.55
C ALA A 27 -0.25 -6.78 19.08
N ILE A 28 -1.01 -7.60 18.33
CA ILE A 28 -2.34 -8.09 18.76
C ILE A 28 -2.23 -8.97 20.00
N ASN A 29 -1.26 -9.89 20.03
CA ASN A 29 -1.07 -10.80 21.16
C ASN A 29 -0.58 -10.05 22.41
N ALA A 30 0.28 -9.05 22.25
CA ALA A 30 0.75 -8.22 23.35
C ALA A 30 -0.39 -7.39 23.96
N ALA A 31 -1.24 -6.78 23.13
CA ALA A 31 -2.43 -6.06 23.60
C ALA A 31 -3.37 -7.00 24.39
N ASN A 32 -3.65 -8.20 23.84
CA ASN A 32 -4.45 -9.21 24.54
C ASN A 32 -3.82 -9.64 25.88
N ALA A 33 -2.52 -9.90 25.91
CA ALA A 33 -1.81 -10.33 27.12
C ALA A 33 -1.75 -9.23 28.20
N ALA A 34 -1.71 -7.97 27.78
CA ALA A 34 -1.78 -6.82 28.68
C ALA A 34 -3.21 -6.52 29.19
N GLY A 35 -4.23 -7.17 28.62
CA GLY A 35 -5.63 -6.85 28.90
C GLY A 35 -6.10 -5.53 28.29
N ASP A 36 -5.40 -5.04 27.26
CA ASP A 36 -5.77 -3.83 26.53
C ASP A 36 -7.05 -4.06 25.72
N GLU A 37 -7.85 -3.00 25.58
CA GLU A 37 -9.08 -3.06 24.78
C GLU A 37 -8.73 -3.16 23.29
N ILE A 38 -9.22 -4.21 22.62
CA ILE A 38 -9.20 -4.31 21.16
C ILE A 38 -10.48 -3.70 20.60
N ALA A 39 -10.31 -2.76 19.69
CA ALA A 39 -11.39 -1.97 19.11
C ALA A 39 -11.41 -2.09 17.58
N VAL A 40 -12.59 -1.92 16.99
CA VAL A 40 -12.82 -1.77 15.55
C VAL A 40 -13.70 -0.55 15.33
N SER A 41 -13.38 0.28 14.33
CA SER A 41 -14.20 1.45 13.99
C SER A 41 -15.41 1.06 13.12
N LYS A 42 -16.54 1.79 13.24
CA LYS A 42 -17.62 1.68 12.24
C LYS A 42 -17.18 2.06 10.81
N VAL A 43 -16.08 2.81 10.62
CA VAL A 43 -15.49 3.06 9.28
C VAL A 43 -15.12 1.74 8.61
N THR A 44 -14.60 0.77 9.37
CA THR A 44 -14.22 -0.54 8.85
C THR A 44 -15.40 -1.28 8.22
N ALA A 45 -16.60 -1.17 8.79
CA ALA A 45 -17.80 -1.77 8.21
C ALA A 45 -18.17 -1.12 6.86
N LEU A 46 -18.06 0.21 6.76
CA LEU A 46 -18.27 0.95 5.51
C LEU A 46 -17.24 0.55 4.44
N GLU A 47 -15.96 0.55 4.79
CA GLU A 47 -14.88 0.16 3.88
C GLU A 47 -15.04 -1.29 3.39
N LEU A 48 -15.40 -2.20 4.30
CA LEU A 48 -15.67 -3.60 3.96
C LEU A 48 -16.82 -3.72 2.97
N GLY A 49 -17.91 -2.98 3.17
CA GLY A 49 -19.03 -2.94 2.22
C GLY A 49 -18.63 -2.38 0.85
N MET A 50 -17.84 -1.31 0.82
CA MET A 50 -17.31 -0.71 -0.41
C MET A 50 -16.32 -1.63 -1.15
N LEU A 51 -15.57 -2.44 -0.42
CA LEU A 51 -14.67 -3.46 -0.96
C LEU A 51 -15.48 -4.62 -1.55
N ALA A 52 -16.44 -5.15 -0.78
CA ALA A 52 -17.31 -6.23 -1.20
C ALA A 52 -18.15 -5.87 -2.44
N SER A 53 -18.65 -4.64 -2.55
CA SER A 53 -19.39 -4.17 -3.73
C SER A 53 -18.54 -4.13 -5.01
N ARG A 54 -17.20 -4.09 -4.86
CA ARG A 54 -16.23 -4.21 -5.96
C ARG A 54 -15.74 -5.64 -6.17
N GLY A 55 -16.34 -6.62 -5.48
CA GLY A 55 -16.04 -8.04 -5.61
C GLY A 55 -14.74 -8.51 -4.95
N LYS A 56 -14.13 -7.70 -4.07
CA LYS A 56 -12.86 -8.05 -3.40
C LYS A 56 -12.82 -7.54 -1.96
N PRO A 57 -12.37 -8.34 -0.97
CA PRO A 57 -12.05 -9.77 -1.07
C PRO A 57 -13.32 -10.62 -1.22
N LYS A 58 -13.16 -11.90 -1.59
CA LYS A 58 -14.28 -12.86 -1.60
C LYS A 58 -14.54 -13.32 -0.17
N PHE A 59 -15.70 -12.93 0.37
CA PHE A 59 -16.16 -13.44 1.65
C PHE A 59 -16.84 -14.80 1.48
N PRO A 60 -16.69 -15.73 2.45
CA PRO A 60 -17.30 -17.06 2.38
C PRO A 60 -18.83 -17.03 2.55
N VAL A 61 -19.36 -15.93 3.07
CA VAL A 61 -20.78 -15.65 3.28
C VAL A 61 -21.05 -14.18 2.95
N ASP A 62 -22.31 -13.76 3.05
CA ASP A 62 -22.67 -12.36 2.93
C ASP A 62 -21.77 -11.45 3.81
N PRO A 63 -21.21 -10.34 3.28
CA PRO A 63 -20.26 -9.49 3.99
C PRO A 63 -20.77 -8.95 5.33
N LYS A 64 -22.07 -8.66 5.45
CA LYS A 64 -22.68 -8.19 6.70
C LYS A 64 -22.69 -9.31 7.74
N VAL A 65 -23.08 -10.51 7.33
CA VAL A 65 -23.04 -11.71 8.19
C VAL A 65 -21.61 -12.04 8.61
N TRP A 66 -20.67 -11.96 7.67
CA TRP A 66 -19.26 -12.19 7.95
C TRP A 66 -18.71 -11.21 8.99
N PHE A 67 -18.99 -9.91 8.84
CA PHE A 67 -18.51 -8.89 9.76
C PHE A 67 -19.10 -9.07 11.16
N HIS A 68 -20.39 -9.41 11.27
CA HIS A 68 -21.01 -9.67 12.57
C HIS A 68 -20.34 -10.85 13.29
N LYS A 69 -20.13 -11.97 12.59
CA LYS A 69 -19.42 -13.14 13.12
C LYS A 69 -17.97 -12.82 13.52
N TYR A 70 -17.30 -11.96 12.76
CA TYR A 70 -15.96 -11.51 13.12
C TYR A 70 -15.96 -10.75 14.46
N MET A 71 -16.89 -9.82 14.65
CA MET A 71 -17.00 -9.05 15.90
C MET A 71 -17.29 -9.98 17.09
N GLU A 72 -18.21 -10.94 16.93
CA GLU A 72 -18.53 -11.94 17.97
C GLU A 72 -17.31 -12.80 18.34
N ARG A 73 -16.56 -13.29 17.34
CA ARG A 73 -15.40 -14.17 17.55
C ARG A 73 -14.19 -13.45 18.11
N SER A 74 -13.94 -12.21 17.65
CA SER A 74 -12.74 -11.45 18.04
C SER A 74 -12.84 -10.88 19.45
N GLY A 75 -14.05 -10.71 19.99
CA GLY A 75 -14.27 -10.00 21.25
C GLY A 75 -13.95 -8.50 21.17
N ALA A 76 -13.67 -7.98 19.98
CA ALA A 76 -13.35 -6.57 19.78
C ALA A 76 -14.60 -5.71 20.01
N ARG A 77 -14.40 -4.51 20.54
CA ARG A 77 -15.49 -3.55 20.70
C ARG A 77 -15.67 -2.75 19.42
N LEU A 78 -16.91 -2.64 18.95
CA LEU A 78 -17.26 -1.71 17.88
C LEU A 78 -17.37 -0.29 18.44
N ILE A 79 -16.54 0.61 17.95
CA ILE A 79 -16.50 2.01 18.39
C ILE A 79 -17.53 2.83 17.62
N ASP A 80 -18.38 3.52 18.38
CA ASP A 80 -19.31 4.51 17.82
C ASP A 80 -18.57 5.79 17.41
N MET A 81 -19.08 6.48 16.41
CA MET A 81 -18.48 7.71 15.90
C MET A 81 -19.53 8.79 15.71
N ALA A 82 -19.30 9.94 16.34
CA ALA A 82 -20.10 11.12 16.11
C ALA A 82 -19.94 11.62 14.66
N PRO A 83 -20.98 12.19 14.05
CA PRO A 83 -20.89 12.80 12.72
C PRO A 83 -19.74 13.81 12.61
N ASP A 84 -19.52 14.64 13.63
CA ASP A 84 -18.47 15.65 13.63
C ASP A 84 -17.06 15.02 13.53
N LEU A 85 -16.82 13.92 14.25
CA LEU A 85 -15.57 13.16 14.17
C LEU A 85 -15.32 12.62 12.75
N LEU A 86 -16.37 12.14 12.09
CA LEU A 86 -16.28 11.66 10.71
C LEU A 86 -15.95 12.81 9.74
N VAL A 87 -16.56 13.98 9.93
CA VAL A 87 -16.28 15.18 9.14
C VAL A 87 -14.84 15.64 9.37
N ASP A 88 -14.40 15.76 10.62
CA ASP A 88 -13.04 16.17 11.00
C ASP A 88 -11.99 15.23 10.40
N SER A 89 -12.26 13.93 10.35
CA SER A 89 -11.35 12.94 9.76
C SER A 89 -11.02 13.22 8.28
N CYS A 90 -11.95 13.85 7.54
CA CYS A 90 -11.75 14.21 6.14
C CYS A 90 -10.75 15.35 5.93
N PHE A 91 -10.45 16.11 6.98
CA PHE A 91 -9.53 17.26 6.95
C PHE A 91 -8.18 16.97 7.61
N LEU A 92 -7.91 15.70 7.95
CA LEU A 92 -6.59 15.30 8.42
C LEU A 92 -5.52 15.64 7.38
N PRO A 93 -4.34 16.13 7.80
CA PRO A 93 -3.25 16.43 6.88
C PRO A 93 -2.94 15.22 5.98
N ALA A 94 -2.78 15.47 4.68
CA ALA A 94 -2.40 14.43 3.74
C ALA A 94 -0.98 13.93 4.08
N PHE A 95 -0.88 12.83 4.82
CA PHE A 95 0.38 12.09 4.92
C PHE A 95 0.59 11.34 3.60
N ARG A 96 1.65 11.67 2.87
CA ARG A 96 2.04 10.87 1.69
C ARG A 96 2.30 9.44 2.14
N ARG A 97 1.64 8.47 1.51
CA ARG A 97 2.11 7.08 1.52
C ARG A 97 3.58 7.13 1.12
N ARG A 98 4.46 6.59 1.96
CA ARG A 98 5.88 6.44 1.63
C ARG A 98 5.99 5.40 0.52
N THR A 99 5.78 5.82 -0.73
CA THR A 99 6.32 5.08 -1.87
C THR A 99 7.83 5.12 -1.68
N LEU A 100 8.43 4.00 -1.30
CA LEU A 100 9.86 3.80 -1.47
C LEU A 100 10.10 3.87 -2.97
N SER A 101 10.47 5.05 -3.48
CA SER A 101 11.08 5.15 -4.80
C SER A 101 12.45 4.49 -4.68
N ILE A 102 12.53 3.21 -5.04
CA ILE A 102 13.80 2.49 -5.16
C ILE A 102 14.57 2.95 -6.42
N ALA A 103 14.05 3.96 -7.15
CA ALA A 103 14.58 4.41 -8.42
C ALA A 103 15.69 5.49 -8.32
N SER A 104 16.31 5.71 -7.16
CA SER A 104 17.46 6.65 -7.06
C SER A 104 18.82 5.98 -6.88
N SER A 105 18.93 4.64 -6.91
CA SER A 105 20.22 3.96 -6.70
C SER A 105 20.76 3.18 -7.91
N LEU A 106 20.17 3.31 -9.09
CA LEU A 106 20.85 2.93 -10.33
C LEU A 106 21.58 4.16 -10.86
N ARG A 107 22.84 4.32 -10.44
CA ARG A 107 23.80 5.11 -11.22
C ARG A 107 23.88 4.47 -12.62
N PRO A 108 23.75 5.22 -13.72
CA PRO A 108 24.11 4.72 -15.03
C PRO A 108 25.58 4.27 -14.97
N LEU A 109 25.87 3.05 -15.42
CA LEU A 109 27.25 2.68 -15.75
C LEU A 109 27.69 3.61 -16.88
N ASP A 110 28.70 4.44 -16.63
CA ASP A 110 29.35 5.25 -17.65
C ASP A 110 29.95 4.32 -18.72
N THR A 111 29.20 4.06 -19.79
CA THR A 111 29.79 3.61 -21.05
C THR A 111 30.41 4.82 -21.73
N LYS A 112 31.67 5.12 -21.37
CA LYS A 112 32.57 5.86 -22.27
C LYS A 112 32.89 4.96 -23.48
N ALA A 113 32.06 5.06 -24.52
CA ALA A 113 32.50 4.74 -25.87
C ALA A 113 33.27 5.95 -26.42
N SER A 114 34.55 5.77 -26.72
CA SER A 114 35.40 6.75 -27.41
C SER A 114 34.81 7.14 -28.77
N PRO A 115 34.78 8.42 -29.14
CA PRO A 115 34.46 8.81 -30.51
C PRO A 115 35.71 8.74 -31.40
N SER A 116 35.74 7.77 -32.32
CA SER A 116 36.59 7.83 -33.51
C SER A 116 35.95 8.78 -34.53
N SER A 117 36.54 9.95 -34.71
CA SER A 117 36.12 10.95 -35.72
C SER A 117 36.49 10.49 -37.15
N PRO A 118 35.62 10.66 -38.15
CA PRO A 118 35.94 10.37 -39.55
C PRO A 118 36.35 11.63 -40.35
N ALA A 119 36.97 11.36 -41.50
CA ALA A 119 37.09 12.19 -42.70
C ALA A 119 38.36 13.04 -42.90
N THR A 120 39.33 12.44 -43.62
CA THR A 120 40.18 13.16 -44.59
C THR A 120 40.27 12.33 -45.88
N ARG A 121 39.41 12.59 -46.88
CA ARG A 121 39.75 12.44 -48.32
C ARG A 121 38.58 12.83 -49.23
N ARG A 122 38.77 13.93 -49.95
CA ARG A 122 38.35 14.29 -51.32
C ARG A 122 38.81 15.75 -51.44
N SER A 123 39.65 16.14 -52.37
CA SER A 123 39.41 16.11 -53.81
C SER A 123 40.70 16.39 -54.58
N SER A 124 40.96 15.59 -55.62
CA SER A 124 41.72 16.02 -56.81
C SER A 124 40.68 16.38 -57.87
N PRO A 125 40.82 17.52 -58.55
CA PRO A 125 41.00 17.43 -60.00
C PRO A 125 41.82 18.60 -60.58
N THR A 126 42.74 18.31 -61.51
CA THR A 126 43.05 19.27 -62.59
C THR A 126 43.60 18.57 -63.83
N ALA A 127 42.84 18.72 -64.92
CA ALA A 127 43.22 18.83 -66.34
C ALA A 127 44.04 17.73 -67.06
N HIS A 128 43.39 17.11 -68.06
CA HIS A 128 43.97 16.80 -69.38
C HIS A 128 43.90 18.07 -70.27
N PRO A 129 44.81 18.31 -71.23
CA PRO A 129 44.75 17.63 -72.55
C PRO A 129 46.10 17.38 -73.28
N VAL A 130 46.05 16.40 -74.19
CA VAL A 130 46.59 16.40 -75.58
C VAL A 130 47.90 17.17 -75.87
N MET A 131 49.01 16.45 -76.06
CA MET A 131 49.66 16.15 -77.35
C MET A 131 50.87 15.23 -77.13
#